data_AF-A0A7D8UDH7-F1
#
_entry.id   AF-A0A7D8UDH7-F1
#
_cell.length_a   1.000
_cell.length_b   1.000
_cell.length_c   1.000
_cell.angle_alpha   90.00
_cell.angle_beta   90.00
_cell.angle_gamma   90.00
#
_symmetry.space_group_name_H-M   'P 1'
#
loop_
_entity.id
_entity.type
_entity.pdbx_description
1 polymer ?
#
loop_
_entity_poly.entity_id
_entity_poly.type
_entity_poly.pdbx_seq_one_letter_code
_entity_poly.pdbx_strand_id
1 'polypeptide(L)'
;MLGGVLVVGCSDDTRTIRSIQADRQQRQQAGAKVDHLAEAFSLVSRLVELRPEAASRQITYHLNAWQQTRVDAGVTGGTDPEAEAKLRRLLTSVADILPTAETAEGIARASFDAADVEGLRYRYLARQVCEWVRVSEVVDPLWADWVDENREEMGADVAEPLTLAIRLFDWTVRNISLEPTEGEVSGESTPPGLRLPLGMRFRGSGYRQTPYQTLFRGTGDALQRTSTFLGLCRQAELPAALLATAPSGDSEARPWVAGVWIGGDVYLFDCGLGVPIIGPNQSGIATLAQARTDASVLRRMNVPGWFDYPFGREDVGQCVALLMLEPEAMGPRAQGLQRGLTGDLRMSVYDDPVALADLFEGVAGIAAARIWDVPLKARAYRAAIDAASRQDVLLNFYLNAPWFILEGEGEQSQELAIGRWRHLQGRFDSDDDDAILGAKKLYLNQRQPEFEIADLRGNVELQMRYGIRRELRVTPEQYDMQIQQIQLLMRQGKVLASFWLSLIQYDTGRFDLAKNWFRQRVLEDGVDSPWEAPARYNLARALERLGEKEQAAEILRTEGDPQEHGNRIRARMILRGLPRGDSEVDAD
;
A
#
# COMPACT_ATOMS: atom_id res chain seq x y z
N MET A 1 -23.49 -35.19 79.27
CA MET A 1 -22.23 -34.45 79.48
C MET A 1 -21.32 -34.72 78.29
N LEU A 2 -20.56 -33.71 77.89
CA LEU A 2 -19.52 -33.67 76.85
C LEU A 2 -19.99 -33.41 75.40
N GLY A 3 -19.91 -32.14 75.03
CA GLY A 3 -19.78 -31.68 73.66
C GLY A 3 -18.35 -31.85 73.15
N GLY A 4 -18.22 -32.08 71.85
CA GLY A 4 -16.96 -32.08 71.11
C GLY A 4 -16.98 -30.96 70.07
N VAL A 5 -16.15 -29.95 70.28
CA VAL A 5 -15.85 -28.85 69.36
C VAL A 5 -15.01 -29.40 68.20
N LEU A 6 -15.45 -29.19 66.96
CA LEU A 6 -14.60 -29.34 65.77
C LEU A 6 -13.76 -28.07 65.62
N VAL A 7 -12.46 -28.20 65.82
CA VAL A 7 -11.46 -27.17 65.49
C VAL A 7 -11.27 -27.17 63.98
N VAL A 8 -11.74 -26.10 63.33
CA VAL A 8 -11.40 -25.76 61.95
C VAL A 8 -9.95 -25.27 61.92
N GLY A 9 -9.07 -26.02 61.26
CA GLY A 9 -7.70 -25.60 61.03
C GLY A 9 -7.64 -24.54 59.92
N CYS A 10 -7.14 -23.35 60.24
CA CYS A 10 -6.72 -22.35 59.27
C CYS A 10 -5.59 -22.94 58.40
N SER A 11 -5.90 -23.32 57.16
CA SER A 11 -4.89 -23.59 56.15
C SER A 11 -4.26 -22.27 55.70
N ASP A 12 -2.94 -22.25 55.69
CA ASP A 12 -2.04 -21.11 55.53
C ASP A 12 -2.09 -20.53 54.08
N ASP A 13 -3.09 -19.68 53.80
CA ASP A 13 -3.25 -18.92 52.54
C ASP A 13 -2.01 -18.07 52.20
N THR A 14 -1.17 -17.77 53.20
CA THR A 14 0.09 -17.04 53.07
C THR A 14 1.09 -17.73 52.14
N ARG A 15 1.13 -19.07 52.10
CA ARG A 15 2.05 -19.81 51.21
C ARG A 15 1.61 -19.76 49.76
N THR A 16 0.31 -19.88 49.50
CA THR A 16 -0.28 -19.78 48.17
C THR A 16 -0.15 -18.37 47.62
N ILE A 17 -0.36 -17.34 48.46
CA ILE A 17 -0.14 -15.94 48.06
C ILE A 17 1.34 -15.68 47.77
N ARG A 18 2.27 -16.21 48.59
CA ARG A 18 3.71 -16.09 48.34
C ARG A 18 4.17 -16.83 47.09
N SER A 19 3.60 -17.99 46.77
CA SER A 19 3.94 -18.73 45.54
C SER A 19 3.42 -18.02 44.30
N ILE A 20 2.21 -17.44 44.35
CA ILE A 20 1.66 -16.61 43.27
C ILE A 20 2.48 -15.32 43.09
N GLN A 21 2.91 -14.69 44.19
CA GLN A 21 3.77 -13.53 44.15
C GLN A 21 5.17 -13.88 43.63
N ALA A 22 5.76 -14.99 44.05
CA ALA A 22 7.05 -15.47 43.57
C ALA A 22 6.99 -15.84 42.08
N ASP A 23 5.95 -16.54 41.62
CA ASP A 23 5.73 -16.83 40.20
C ASP A 23 5.54 -15.55 39.38
N ARG A 24 4.79 -14.57 39.90
CA ARG A 24 4.64 -13.25 39.25
C ARG A 24 5.97 -12.49 39.21
N GLN A 25 6.74 -12.53 40.29
CA GLN A 25 8.03 -11.85 40.40
C GLN A 25 9.10 -12.53 39.54
N GLN A 26 9.03 -13.85 39.38
CA GLN A 26 9.89 -14.65 38.51
C GLN A 26 9.50 -14.48 37.03
N ARG A 27 8.21 -14.36 36.71
CA ARG A 27 7.72 -13.94 35.38
C ARG A 27 8.10 -12.49 35.05
N GLN A 28 8.04 -11.58 36.03
CA GLN A 28 8.52 -10.20 35.89
C GLN A 28 10.04 -10.16 35.70
N GLN A 29 10.82 -10.95 36.44
CA GLN A 29 12.28 -11.04 36.28
C GLN A 29 12.71 -11.73 34.97
N ALA A 30 11.94 -12.71 34.48
CA ALA A 30 12.16 -13.33 33.18
C ALA A 30 11.75 -12.39 32.03
N GLY A 31 10.66 -11.64 32.18
CA GLY A 31 10.24 -10.58 31.25
C GLY A 31 11.18 -9.37 31.24
N ALA A 32 11.86 -9.08 32.36
CA ALA A 32 12.84 -8.00 32.47
C ALA A 32 14.14 -8.23 31.66
N LYS A 33 14.38 -9.45 31.13
CA LYS A 33 15.54 -9.76 30.28
C LYS A 33 15.27 -9.69 28.78
N VAL A 34 14.01 -9.72 28.36
CA VAL A 34 13.65 -9.77 26.94
C VAL A 34 13.19 -8.40 26.50
N ASP A 35 13.84 -7.84 25.48
CA ASP A 35 13.33 -6.65 24.81
C ASP A 35 12.13 -7.05 23.94
N HIS A 36 10.95 -7.11 24.57
CA HIS A 36 9.73 -7.52 23.92
C HIS A 36 9.37 -6.65 22.70
N LEU A 37 9.75 -5.36 22.69
CA LEU A 37 9.46 -4.50 21.55
C LEU A 37 10.37 -4.83 20.37
N ALA A 38 11.67 -5.01 20.62
CA ALA A 38 12.61 -5.44 19.59
C ALA A 38 12.23 -6.82 19.00
N GLU A 39 11.81 -7.77 19.85
CA GLU A 39 11.33 -9.09 19.39
C GLU A 39 10.08 -8.98 18.51
N ALA A 40 9.08 -8.19 18.91
CA ALA A 40 7.89 -7.96 18.10
C ALA A 40 8.26 -7.41 16.70
N PHE A 41 9.15 -6.43 16.63
CA PHE A 41 9.57 -5.83 15.37
C PHE A 41 10.48 -6.74 14.53
N SER A 42 11.31 -7.55 15.18
CA SER A 42 12.09 -8.60 14.52
C SER A 42 11.18 -9.61 13.82
N LEU A 43 10.08 -10.02 14.46
CA LEU A 43 9.06 -10.89 13.85
C LEU A 43 8.31 -10.20 12.71
N VAL A 44 7.89 -8.94 12.90
CA VAL A 44 7.22 -8.15 11.84
C VAL A 44 8.13 -8.02 10.61
N SER A 45 9.42 -7.78 10.80
CA SER A 45 10.39 -7.59 9.71
C SER A 45 10.62 -8.83 8.84
N ARG A 46 10.24 -10.00 9.34
CA ARG A 46 10.38 -11.32 8.68
C ARG A 46 9.03 -11.99 8.49
N LEU A 47 7.92 -11.27 8.62
CA LEU A 47 6.58 -11.88 8.67
C LEU A 47 6.26 -12.71 7.41
N VAL A 48 6.82 -12.34 6.26
CA VAL A 48 6.68 -13.09 5.00
C VAL A 48 7.38 -14.46 5.01
N GLU A 49 8.43 -14.61 5.83
CA GLU A 49 9.21 -15.85 5.99
C GLU A 49 8.58 -16.80 7.01
N LEU A 50 7.61 -16.30 7.79
CA LEU A 50 7.02 -17.00 8.92
C LEU A 50 5.60 -17.49 8.60
N ARG A 51 5.16 -18.51 9.35
CA ARG A 51 3.75 -18.93 9.30
C ARG A 51 2.86 -17.81 9.86
N PRO A 52 1.91 -17.26 9.08
CA PRO A 52 1.22 -16.01 9.44
C PRO A 52 0.51 -16.06 10.80
N GLU A 53 -0.26 -17.10 11.07
CA GLU A 53 -1.01 -17.20 12.33
C GLU A 53 -0.12 -17.34 13.55
N ALA A 54 0.96 -18.14 13.44
CA ALA A 54 1.89 -18.36 14.54
C ALA A 54 2.68 -17.08 14.85
N ALA A 55 3.15 -16.39 13.80
CA ALA A 55 3.84 -15.13 13.93
C ALA A 55 2.91 -14.03 14.51
N SER A 56 1.66 -13.95 14.05
CA SER A 56 0.68 -13.00 14.59
C SER A 56 0.42 -13.21 16.08
N ARG A 57 0.26 -14.46 16.54
CA ARG A 57 0.15 -14.78 17.97
C ARG A 57 1.37 -14.38 18.77
N GLN A 58 2.58 -14.62 18.25
CA GLN A 58 3.82 -14.25 18.92
C GLN A 58 4.01 -12.74 19.00
N ILE A 59 3.78 -12.01 17.90
CA ILE A 59 3.85 -10.53 17.88
C ILE A 59 2.86 -9.96 18.90
N THR A 60 1.62 -10.45 18.91
CA THR A 60 0.58 -10.06 19.88
C THR A 60 1.04 -10.29 21.32
N TYR A 61 1.65 -11.44 21.60
CA TYR A 61 2.20 -11.75 22.93
C TYR A 61 3.28 -10.74 23.33
N HIS A 62 4.26 -10.47 22.45
CA HIS A 62 5.35 -9.56 22.73
C HIS A 62 4.86 -8.12 22.92
N LEU A 63 3.95 -7.62 22.08
CA LEU A 63 3.36 -6.27 22.22
C LEU A 63 2.62 -6.11 23.57
N ASN A 64 1.81 -7.10 23.95
CA ASN A 64 1.08 -7.05 25.21
C ASN A 64 2.01 -7.17 26.43
N ALA A 65 3.04 -8.02 26.37
CA ALA A 65 4.04 -8.13 27.44
C ALA A 65 4.83 -6.83 27.59
N TRP A 66 5.25 -6.22 26.47
CA TRP A 66 5.89 -4.92 26.47
C TRP A 66 5.00 -3.85 27.10
N GLN A 67 3.72 -3.79 26.72
CA GLN A 67 2.79 -2.81 27.26
C GLN A 67 2.62 -2.96 28.77
N GLN A 68 2.48 -4.20 29.28
CA GLN A 68 2.33 -4.47 30.72
C GLN A 68 3.50 -3.94 31.56
N THR A 69 4.72 -3.90 31.03
CA THR A 69 5.88 -3.32 31.74
C THR A 69 5.82 -1.79 31.85
N ARG A 70 4.91 -1.14 31.11
CA ARG A 70 4.73 0.32 31.07
C ARG A 70 3.42 0.80 31.70
N VAL A 71 2.52 -0.11 32.09
CA VAL A 71 1.22 0.25 32.73
C VAL A 71 1.40 0.99 34.06
N ASP A 72 2.58 0.93 34.69
CA ASP A 72 2.92 1.75 35.88
C ASP A 72 3.17 3.24 35.57
N ALA A 73 3.25 3.64 34.29
CA ALA A 73 3.36 5.04 33.88
C ALA A 73 1.96 5.62 33.60
N GLY A 74 1.29 6.08 34.65
CA GLY A 74 -0.09 6.58 34.66
C GLY A 74 -0.46 7.51 33.51
N VAL A 75 -1.14 6.95 32.49
CA VAL A 75 -1.97 7.74 31.57
C VAL A 75 -3.39 7.74 32.13
N THR A 76 -3.60 8.53 33.18
CA THR A 76 -4.94 9.03 33.53
C THR A 76 -5.17 10.31 32.74
N GLY A 77 -5.42 10.17 31.43
CA GLY A 77 -5.87 11.28 30.61
C GLY A 77 -7.37 11.47 30.84
N GLY A 78 -7.77 12.57 31.48
CA GLY A 78 -9.16 13.01 31.38
C GLY A 78 -9.50 13.19 29.91
N THR A 79 -10.58 12.56 29.44
CA THR A 79 -11.03 12.74 28.07
C THR A 79 -11.57 14.15 27.93
N ASP A 80 -10.97 14.95 27.05
CA ASP A 80 -11.56 16.20 26.60
C ASP A 80 -12.93 15.87 25.96
N PRO A 81 -14.06 16.34 26.54
CA PRO A 81 -15.38 16.03 26.03
C PRO A 81 -15.60 16.49 24.58
N GLU A 82 -14.90 17.56 24.15
CA GLU A 82 -15.02 18.09 22.78
C GLU A 82 -14.32 17.17 21.77
N ALA A 83 -13.09 16.75 22.07
CA ALA A 83 -12.36 15.76 21.29
C ALA A 83 -13.14 14.43 21.20
N GLU A 84 -13.74 13.96 22.30
CA GLU A 84 -14.56 12.75 22.30
C GLU A 84 -15.81 12.90 21.41
N ALA A 85 -16.50 14.04 21.50
CA ALA A 85 -17.66 14.33 20.66
C ALA A 85 -17.30 14.44 19.17
N LYS A 86 -16.11 14.98 18.84
CA LYS A 86 -15.61 15.04 17.46
C LYS A 86 -15.22 13.65 16.94
N LEU A 87 -14.53 12.84 17.74
CA LEU A 87 -14.24 11.44 17.39
C LEU A 87 -15.52 10.65 17.11
N ARG A 88 -16.55 10.79 17.98
CA ARG A 88 -17.86 10.15 17.75
C ARG A 88 -18.48 10.59 16.42
N ARG A 89 -18.43 11.88 16.07
CA ARG A 89 -18.89 12.38 14.77
C ARG A 89 -18.13 11.75 13.60
N LEU A 90 -16.81 11.64 13.68
CA LEU A 90 -16.01 10.94 12.66
C LEU A 90 -16.44 9.48 12.50
N LEU A 91 -16.65 8.76 13.62
CA LEU A 91 -17.10 7.36 13.58
C LEU A 91 -18.50 7.19 12.98
N THR A 92 -19.36 8.21 13.02
CA THR A 92 -20.68 8.12 12.36
C THR A 92 -20.57 7.98 10.83
N SER A 93 -19.48 8.43 10.20
CA SER A 93 -19.31 8.33 8.75
C SER A 93 -19.06 6.89 8.26
N VAL A 94 -18.81 5.94 9.17
CA VAL A 94 -18.55 4.52 8.87
C VAL A 94 -19.41 3.58 9.71
N ALA A 95 -20.47 4.09 10.34
CA ALA A 95 -21.33 3.32 11.25
C ALA A 95 -22.01 2.12 10.58
N ASP A 96 -22.25 2.18 9.28
CA ASP A 96 -22.82 1.07 8.48
C ASP A 96 -21.84 -0.10 8.30
N ILE A 97 -20.54 0.14 8.47
CA ILE A 97 -19.47 -0.86 8.34
C ILE A 97 -19.06 -1.36 9.72
N LEU A 98 -18.84 -0.43 10.64
CA LEU A 98 -18.39 -0.70 12.00
C LEU A 98 -19.32 0.02 12.99
N PRO A 99 -20.09 -0.72 13.81
CA PRO A 99 -20.97 -0.09 14.79
C PRO A 99 -20.20 0.87 15.71
N THR A 100 -20.68 2.11 15.84
CA THR A 100 -19.94 3.20 16.50
C THR A 100 -19.57 2.87 17.95
N ALA A 101 -20.48 2.24 18.70
CA ALA A 101 -20.24 1.88 20.10
C ALA A 101 -19.13 0.81 20.26
N GLU A 102 -19.24 -0.29 19.50
CA GLU A 102 -18.23 -1.36 19.49
C GLU A 102 -16.86 -0.84 19.01
N THR A 103 -16.86 0.05 18.03
CA THR A 103 -15.63 0.67 17.51
C THR A 103 -14.97 1.55 18.57
N ALA A 104 -15.75 2.37 19.29
CA ALA A 104 -15.24 3.19 20.38
C ALA A 104 -14.64 2.34 21.52
N GLU A 105 -15.28 1.23 21.88
CA GLU A 105 -14.73 0.26 22.84
C GLU A 105 -13.42 -0.38 22.32
N GLY A 106 -13.37 -0.74 21.05
CA GLY A 106 -12.17 -1.27 20.39
C GLY A 106 -11.01 -0.26 20.36
N ILE A 107 -11.29 1.02 20.16
CA ILE A 107 -10.30 2.12 20.23
C ILE A 107 -9.79 2.26 21.67
N ALA A 108 -10.69 2.23 22.66
CA ALA A 108 -10.34 2.38 24.08
C ALA A 108 -9.61 1.16 24.67
N ARG A 109 -9.66 -0.01 24.01
CA ARG A 109 -9.01 -1.23 24.45
C ARG A 109 -7.51 -1.03 24.67
N ALA A 110 -7.03 -1.48 25.83
CA ALA A 110 -5.61 -1.43 26.17
C ALA A 110 -4.79 -2.47 25.40
N SER A 111 -5.24 -3.72 25.31
CA SER A 111 -4.46 -4.81 24.72
C SER A 111 -4.40 -4.78 23.18
N PHE A 112 -3.32 -5.33 22.63
CA PHE A 112 -3.15 -5.62 21.20
C PHE A 112 -3.78 -6.98 20.81
N ASP A 113 -4.25 -7.10 19.57
CA ASP A 113 -4.74 -8.33 18.94
C ASP A 113 -4.23 -8.54 17.49
N ALA A 114 -4.83 -9.49 16.77
CA ALA A 114 -4.45 -9.81 15.39
C ALA A 114 -4.69 -8.65 14.40
N ALA A 115 -5.72 -7.82 14.61
CA ALA A 115 -5.99 -6.67 13.74
C ALA A 115 -4.92 -5.58 13.92
N ASP A 116 -4.43 -5.41 15.15
CA ASP A 116 -3.28 -4.53 15.41
C ASP A 116 -2.02 -5.02 14.66
N VAL A 117 -1.79 -6.35 14.59
CA VAL A 117 -0.65 -6.93 13.84
C VAL A 117 -0.79 -6.72 12.34
N GLU A 118 -2.00 -6.86 11.78
CA GLU A 118 -2.25 -6.58 10.35
C GLU A 118 -1.96 -5.13 9.98
N GLY A 119 -2.44 -4.17 10.79
CA GLY A 119 -2.14 -2.75 10.62
C GLY A 119 -0.64 -2.47 10.75
N LEU A 120 0.02 -3.10 11.73
CA LEU A 120 1.45 -2.96 11.95
C LEU A 120 2.28 -3.48 10.77
N ARG A 121 1.88 -4.60 10.15
CA ARG A 121 2.53 -5.16 8.94
C ARG A 121 2.51 -4.16 7.78
N TYR A 122 1.35 -3.55 7.51
CA TYR A 122 1.23 -2.55 6.45
C TYR A 122 2.09 -1.32 6.74
N ARG A 123 1.99 -0.77 7.96
CA ARG A 123 2.73 0.43 8.36
C ARG A 123 4.24 0.18 8.35
N TYR A 124 4.68 -1.01 8.75
CA TYR A 124 6.07 -1.44 8.63
C TYR A 124 6.57 -1.34 7.19
N LEU A 125 5.90 -1.96 6.24
CA LEU A 125 6.32 -1.90 4.84
C LEU A 125 6.27 -0.49 4.27
N ALA A 126 5.19 0.26 4.53
CA ALA A 126 5.08 1.65 4.10
C ALA A 126 6.22 2.50 4.65
N ARG A 127 6.64 2.27 5.90
CA ARG A 127 7.78 2.95 6.51
C ARG A 127 9.07 2.58 5.83
N GLN A 128 9.31 1.30 5.56
CA GLN A 128 10.54 0.88 4.88
C GLN A 128 10.64 1.54 3.51
N VAL A 129 9.56 1.56 2.73
CA VAL A 129 9.50 2.26 1.44
C VAL A 129 9.79 3.75 1.63
N CYS A 130 9.11 4.40 2.56
CA CYS A 130 9.31 5.83 2.82
C CYS A 130 10.78 6.16 3.15
N GLU A 131 11.45 5.36 3.97
CA GLU A 131 12.85 5.60 4.38
C GLU A 131 13.80 5.59 3.19
N TRP A 132 13.78 4.55 2.36
CA TRP A 132 14.74 4.47 1.25
C TRP A 132 14.34 5.39 0.09
N VAL A 133 13.06 5.68 -0.13
CA VAL A 133 12.61 6.67 -1.12
C VAL A 133 13.01 8.09 -0.71
N ARG A 134 12.95 8.41 0.59
CA ARG A 134 13.37 9.72 1.12
C ARG A 134 14.80 10.05 0.74
N VAL A 135 15.70 9.07 0.80
CA VAL A 135 17.13 9.25 0.50
C VAL A 135 17.50 8.91 -0.96
N SER A 136 16.54 8.50 -1.77
CA SER A 136 16.79 8.17 -3.19
C SER A 136 17.21 9.41 -3.99
N GLU A 137 18.22 9.23 -4.85
CA GLU A 137 18.63 10.22 -5.85
C GLU A 137 17.72 10.23 -7.08
N VAL A 138 16.86 9.22 -7.22
CA VAL A 138 15.94 9.08 -8.35
C VAL A 138 14.70 9.92 -8.10
N VAL A 139 14.63 11.09 -8.74
CA VAL A 139 13.47 11.99 -8.72
C VAL A 139 12.81 12.15 -10.08
N ASP A 140 11.54 12.55 -10.11
CA ASP A 140 10.88 12.93 -11.37
C ASP A 140 11.39 14.31 -11.83
N PRO A 141 12.16 14.40 -12.93
CA PRO A 141 12.77 15.68 -13.35
C PRO A 141 11.73 16.77 -13.64
N LEU A 142 10.53 16.42 -14.17
CA LEU A 142 9.49 17.42 -14.47
C LEU A 142 9.07 18.25 -13.25
N TRP A 143 9.12 17.65 -12.06
CA TRP A 143 8.65 18.29 -10.83
C TRP A 143 9.82 18.72 -9.95
N ALA A 144 10.91 17.95 -9.93
CA ALA A 144 12.11 18.29 -9.15
C ALA A 144 12.73 19.60 -9.63
N ASP A 145 12.90 19.76 -10.94
CA ASP A 145 13.49 20.98 -11.52
C ASP A 145 12.63 22.20 -11.16
N TRP A 146 11.30 22.07 -11.23
CA TRP A 146 10.38 23.14 -10.82
C TRP A 146 10.51 23.50 -9.34
N VAL A 147 10.58 22.53 -8.42
CA VAL A 147 10.76 22.83 -6.99
C VAL A 147 12.10 23.53 -6.75
N ASP A 148 13.17 23.08 -7.41
CA ASP A 148 14.50 23.68 -7.25
C ASP A 148 14.56 25.11 -7.79
N GLU A 149 13.96 25.38 -8.94
CA GLU A 149 13.83 26.72 -9.53
C GLU A 149 13.05 27.70 -8.63
N ASN A 150 12.09 27.21 -7.86
CA ASN A 150 11.20 28.03 -7.03
C ASN A 150 11.50 27.92 -5.52
N ARG A 151 12.59 27.23 -5.14
CA ARG A 151 12.92 26.91 -3.75
C ARG A 151 13.10 28.14 -2.88
N GLU A 152 13.73 29.18 -3.41
CA GLU A 152 13.95 30.44 -2.68
C GLU A 152 12.63 31.15 -2.35
N GLU A 153 11.68 31.16 -3.29
CA GLU A 153 10.35 31.77 -3.09
C GLU A 153 9.47 30.94 -2.16
N MET A 154 9.49 29.61 -2.30
CA MET A 154 8.68 28.70 -1.48
C MET A 154 9.18 28.61 -0.03
N GLY A 155 10.48 28.76 0.19
CA GLY A 155 11.13 28.47 1.46
C GLY A 155 11.29 26.97 1.73
N ALA A 156 12.26 26.63 2.59
CA ALA A 156 12.61 25.23 2.88
C ALA A 156 11.45 24.44 3.51
N ASP A 157 10.66 25.08 4.38
CA ASP A 157 9.51 24.49 5.08
C ASP A 157 8.39 24.01 4.12
N VAL A 158 8.38 24.49 2.88
CA VAL A 158 7.47 24.06 1.82
C VAL A 158 8.19 23.17 0.81
N ALA A 159 9.37 23.60 0.34
CA ALA A 159 10.10 22.92 -0.72
C ALA A 159 10.54 21.49 -0.33
N GLU A 160 11.00 21.27 0.90
CA GLU A 160 11.46 19.94 1.34
C GLU A 160 10.29 18.94 1.51
N PRO A 161 9.20 19.25 2.23
CA PRO A 161 8.03 18.38 2.28
C PRO A 161 7.42 18.12 0.90
N LEU A 162 7.37 19.13 0.03
CA LEU A 162 6.82 18.98 -1.32
C LEU A 162 7.69 18.08 -2.19
N THR A 163 9.02 18.22 -2.11
CA THR A 163 9.97 17.31 -2.77
C THR A 163 9.74 15.87 -2.33
N LEU A 164 9.55 15.64 -1.03
CA LEU A 164 9.28 14.31 -0.51
C LEU A 164 7.92 13.77 -0.98
N ALA A 165 6.86 14.59 -0.96
CA ALA A 165 5.55 14.20 -1.48
C ALA A 165 5.62 13.79 -2.96
N ILE A 166 6.36 14.54 -3.78
CA ILE A 166 6.62 14.22 -5.19
C ILE A 166 7.32 12.86 -5.34
N ARG A 167 8.36 12.60 -4.54
CA ARG A 167 9.09 11.32 -4.57
C ARG A 167 8.19 10.14 -4.22
N LEU A 168 7.39 10.27 -3.16
CA LEU A 168 6.46 9.22 -2.74
C LEU A 168 5.34 9.00 -3.76
N PHE A 169 4.86 10.07 -4.41
CA PHE A 169 3.89 9.98 -5.49
C PHE A 169 4.47 9.27 -6.72
N ASP A 170 5.63 9.70 -7.22
CA ASP A 170 6.30 9.07 -8.37
C ASP A 170 6.59 7.59 -8.09
N TRP A 171 7.11 7.26 -6.90
CA TRP A 171 7.31 5.88 -6.48
C TRP A 171 6.01 5.08 -6.55
N THR A 172 4.91 5.63 -6.01
CA THR A 172 3.60 4.96 -5.98
C THR A 172 3.11 4.67 -7.40
N VAL A 173 3.17 5.65 -8.31
CA VAL A 173 2.69 5.49 -9.69
C VAL A 173 3.52 4.45 -10.45
N ARG A 174 4.85 4.41 -10.23
CA ARG A 174 5.74 3.42 -10.88
C ARG A 174 5.56 2.01 -10.33
N ASN A 175 5.32 1.87 -9.02
CA ASN A 175 5.34 0.58 -8.32
C ASN A 175 3.98 -0.08 -8.13
N ILE A 176 2.88 0.68 -8.23
CA ILE A 176 1.52 0.17 -8.12
C ILE A 176 0.87 0.27 -9.50
N SER A 177 0.79 -0.84 -10.23
CA SER A 177 0.12 -0.91 -11.53
C SER A 177 -1.36 -0.52 -11.42
N LEU A 178 -1.83 0.35 -12.33
CA LEU A 178 -3.22 0.78 -12.33
C LEU A 178 -4.08 -0.34 -12.91
N GLU A 179 -4.98 -0.86 -12.09
CA GLU A 179 -6.05 -1.71 -12.59
C GLU A 179 -7.24 -0.83 -13.00
N PRO A 180 -7.90 -1.14 -14.12
CA PRO A 180 -9.11 -0.46 -14.53
C PRO A 180 -10.21 -0.62 -13.48
N THR A 181 -11.14 0.33 -13.47
CA THR A 181 -12.27 0.32 -12.55
C THR A 181 -13.37 -0.60 -13.08
N GLU A 182 -14.13 -1.26 -12.21
CA GLU A 182 -15.27 -2.07 -12.67
C GLU A 182 -16.27 -1.22 -13.46
N GLY A 183 -16.64 -1.71 -14.65
CA GLY A 183 -17.40 -0.98 -15.67
C GLY A 183 -16.60 -0.75 -16.96
N GLU A 184 -15.27 -0.64 -16.85
CA GLU A 184 -14.36 -0.56 -18.02
C GLU A 184 -13.95 -1.96 -18.50
N VAL A 185 -13.85 -2.93 -17.58
CA VAL A 185 -13.69 -4.36 -17.91
C VAL A 185 -15.07 -5.01 -17.92
N SER A 186 -15.68 -5.09 -19.11
CA SER A 186 -16.93 -5.80 -19.31
C SER A 186 -16.76 -7.30 -19.06
N GLY A 187 -17.52 -7.91 -18.13
CA GLY A 187 -17.79 -9.36 -18.15
C GLY A 187 -17.52 -10.17 -16.88
N GLU A 188 -16.85 -9.66 -15.85
CA GLU A 188 -16.65 -10.44 -14.61
C GLU A 188 -17.91 -10.48 -13.76
N SER A 189 -18.70 -11.55 -13.88
CA SER A 189 -19.82 -11.81 -12.97
C SER A 189 -19.31 -12.26 -11.60
N THR A 190 -19.99 -11.84 -10.53
CA THR A 190 -19.74 -12.37 -9.18
C THR A 190 -19.82 -13.91 -9.22
N PRO A 191 -18.78 -14.63 -8.75
CA PRO A 191 -18.77 -16.08 -8.77
C PRO A 191 -20.01 -16.68 -8.10
N PRO A 192 -20.63 -17.72 -8.68
CA PRO A 192 -21.74 -18.42 -8.03
C PRO A 192 -21.34 -18.88 -6.62
N GLY A 193 -22.24 -18.69 -5.64
CA GLY A 193 -21.99 -19.06 -4.25
C GLY A 193 -21.25 -18.00 -3.42
N LEU A 194 -20.58 -17.02 -4.04
CA LEU A 194 -19.99 -15.91 -3.30
C LEU A 194 -21.09 -15.00 -2.73
N ARG A 195 -20.93 -14.61 -1.47
CA ARG A 195 -21.79 -13.65 -0.77
C ARG A 195 -20.90 -12.56 -0.19
N LEU A 196 -21.16 -11.32 -0.59
CA LEU A 196 -20.41 -10.15 -0.15
C LEU A 196 -21.28 -9.29 0.78
N PRO A 197 -20.71 -8.76 1.86
CA PRO A 197 -21.44 -7.92 2.81
C PRO A 197 -21.69 -6.51 2.23
N LEU A 198 -22.50 -5.70 2.92
CA LEU A 198 -22.62 -4.26 2.69
C LEU A 198 -23.00 -3.86 1.24
N GLY A 199 -23.71 -4.75 0.52
CA GLY A 199 -24.07 -4.51 -0.89
C GLY A 199 -22.88 -4.44 -1.85
N MET A 200 -21.70 -4.91 -1.42
CA MET A 200 -20.48 -4.89 -2.21
C MET A 200 -20.60 -5.75 -3.46
N ARG A 201 -19.85 -5.34 -4.49
CA ARG A 201 -19.67 -6.11 -5.72
C ARG A 201 -18.34 -6.85 -5.66
N PHE A 202 -18.28 -8.00 -6.33
CA PHE A 202 -17.02 -8.71 -6.52
C PHE A 202 -16.05 -7.76 -7.22
N ARG A 203 -14.82 -7.62 -6.73
CA ARG A 203 -13.77 -6.71 -7.27
C ARG A 203 -14.13 -5.23 -7.42
N GLY A 204 -15.08 -4.73 -6.62
CA GLY A 204 -15.47 -3.32 -6.67
C GLY A 204 -14.34 -2.32 -6.36
N SER A 205 -14.56 -1.08 -6.84
CA SER A 205 -13.58 0.01 -6.77
C SER A 205 -13.10 0.30 -5.35
N GLY A 206 -11.78 0.37 -5.17
CA GLY A 206 -11.14 0.74 -3.92
C GLY A 206 -10.99 -0.39 -2.90
N TYR A 207 -11.85 -1.42 -2.93
CA TYR A 207 -11.92 -2.44 -1.87
C TYR A 207 -11.67 -3.88 -2.32
N ARG A 208 -11.29 -4.10 -3.58
CA ARG A 208 -10.91 -5.43 -4.11
C ARG A 208 -9.68 -6.05 -3.41
N GLN A 209 -8.86 -5.24 -2.75
CA GLN A 209 -7.65 -5.62 -2.03
C GLN A 209 -7.43 -4.65 -0.85
N THR A 210 -6.84 -5.14 0.24
CA THR A 210 -6.47 -4.28 1.39
C THR A 210 -5.29 -3.37 1.06
N PRO A 211 -5.04 -2.28 1.82
CA PRO A 211 -3.84 -1.44 1.63
C PRO A 211 -2.53 -2.23 1.66
N TYR A 212 -2.43 -3.24 2.53
CA TYR A 212 -1.29 -4.16 2.55
C TYR A 212 -1.16 -4.91 1.21
N GLN A 213 -2.25 -5.52 0.73
CA GLN A 213 -2.24 -6.29 -0.50
C GLN A 213 -1.89 -5.42 -1.70
N THR A 214 -2.45 -4.21 -1.81
CA THR A 214 -2.10 -3.26 -2.88
C THR A 214 -0.60 -2.95 -2.89
N LEU A 215 -0.02 -2.61 -1.74
CA LEU A 215 1.41 -2.32 -1.63
C LEU A 215 2.26 -3.55 -1.97
N PHE A 216 1.91 -4.71 -1.41
CA PHE A 216 2.66 -5.94 -1.54
C PHE A 216 2.61 -6.48 -2.98
N ARG A 217 1.41 -6.61 -3.56
CA ARG A 217 1.20 -7.12 -4.92
C ARG A 217 1.61 -6.12 -6.00
N GLY A 218 1.65 -4.83 -5.68
CA GLY A 218 2.03 -3.80 -6.64
C GLY A 218 0.98 -3.56 -7.71
N THR A 219 -0.30 -3.78 -7.40
CA THR A 219 -1.44 -3.43 -8.27
C THR A 219 -2.59 -2.87 -7.45
N GLY A 220 -3.43 -2.06 -8.09
CA GLY A 220 -4.68 -1.58 -7.54
C GLY A 220 -5.33 -0.55 -8.45
N ASP A 221 -6.61 -0.26 -8.23
CA ASP A 221 -7.24 0.85 -8.92
C ASP A 221 -6.83 2.23 -8.37
N ALA A 222 -7.41 3.29 -8.95
CA ALA A 222 -7.10 4.66 -8.58
C ALA A 222 -7.22 4.92 -7.08
N LEU A 223 -8.28 4.41 -6.44
CA LEU A 223 -8.50 4.59 -5.00
C LEU A 223 -7.47 3.80 -4.17
N GLN A 224 -7.17 2.56 -4.54
CA GLN A 224 -6.16 1.76 -3.84
C GLN A 224 -4.75 2.34 -3.99
N ARG A 225 -4.42 2.85 -5.17
CA ARG A 225 -3.18 3.58 -5.42
C ARG A 225 -3.11 4.86 -4.59
N THR A 226 -4.21 5.60 -4.47
CA THR A 226 -4.31 6.73 -3.52
C THR A 226 -4.09 6.29 -2.08
N SER A 227 -4.70 5.19 -1.62
CA SER A 227 -4.47 4.68 -0.26
C SER A 227 -2.99 4.40 0.01
N THR A 228 -2.27 3.86 -0.98
CA THR A 228 -0.82 3.64 -0.87
C THR A 228 -0.06 4.95 -0.72
N PHE A 229 -0.35 5.94 -1.58
CA PHE A 229 0.29 7.26 -1.50
C PHE A 229 0.04 7.95 -0.16
N LEU A 230 -1.22 7.99 0.31
CA LEU A 230 -1.56 8.56 1.62
C LEU A 230 -0.87 7.82 2.77
N GLY A 231 -0.75 6.49 2.68
CA GLY A 231 -0.04 5.69 3.67
C GLY A 231 1.46 5.98 3.75
N LEU A 232 2.09 6.27 2.60
CA LEU A 232 3.48 6.71 2.55
C LEU A 232 3.63 8.14 3.11
N CYS A 233 2.73 9.06 2.76
CA CYS A 233 2.69 10.41 3.35
C CYS A 233 2.61 10.36 4.88
N ARG A 234 1.81 9.44 5.44
CA ARG A 234 1.73 9.23 6.91
C ARG A 234 3.08 8.86 7.52
N GLN A 235 3.84 7.98 6.88
CA GLN A 235 5.18 7.60 7.37
C GLN A 235 6.21 8.72 7.18
N ALA A 236 5.96 9.61 6.22
CA ALA A 236 6.73 10.82 6.02
C ALA A 236 6.37 11.97 6.97
N GLU A 237 5.38 11.77 7.86
CA GLU A 237 4.80 12.81 8.72
C GLU A 237 4.18 13.98 7.91
N LEU A 238 3.68 13.67 6.70
CA LEU A 238 2.96 14.61 5.83
C LEU A 238 1.46 14.39 5.94
N PRO A 239 0.68 15.32 6.53
CA PRO A 239 -0.77 15.17 6.62
C PRO A 239 -1.39 15.13 5.23
N ALA A 240 -2.12 14.07 4.93
CA ALA A 240 -2.71 13.84 3.62
C ALA A 240 -4.11 13.22 3.73
N ALA A 241 -4.98 13.57 2.80
CA ALA A 241 -6.35 13.05 2.73
C ALA A 241 -6.77 12.84 1.27
N LEU A 242 -7.75 11.96 1.04
CA LEU A 242 -8.45 11.93 -0.24
C LEU A 242 -9.50 13.04 -0.22
N LEU A 243 -9.41 13.98 -1.14
CA LEU A 243 -10.43 15.00 -1.31
C LEU A 243 -11.59 14.41 -2.12
N ALA A 244 -12.81 14.72 -1.71
CA ALA A 244 -14.03 14.36 -2.42
C ALA A 244 -14.89 15.61 -2.65
N THR A 245 -15.56 15.67 -3.80
CA THR A 245 -16.54 16.72 -4.08
C THR A 245 -17.86 16.35 -3.42
N ALA A 246 -18.58 17.35 -2.89
CA ALA A 246 -19.92 17.18 -2.36
C ALA A 246 -20.85 18.19 -3.06
N PRO A 247 -21.36 17.86 -4.26
CA PRO A 247 -22.27 18.74 -4.98
C PRO A 247 -23.47 19.11 -4.10
N SER A 248 -23.91 20.36 -4.19
CA SER A 248 -25.08 20.83 -3.44
C SER A 248 -26.33 20.02 -3.85
N GLY A 249 -26.84 19.18 -2.95
CA GLY A 249 -28.03 18.36 -3.18
C GLY A 249 -27.77 16.86 -3.39
N ASP A 250 -26.51 16.44 -3.50
CA ASP A 250 -26.14 15.02 -3.50
C ASP A 250 -25.68 14.58 -2.10
N SER A 251 -26.11 13.40 -1.66
CA SER A 251 -25.76 12.88 -0.32
C SER A 251 -24.40 12.19 -0.30
N GLU A 252 -23.91 11.74 -1.45
CA GLU A 252 -22.69 10.93 -1.55
C GLU A 252 -21.50 11.77 -2.02
N ALA A 253 -20.44 11.81 -1.21
CA ALA A 253 -19.22 12.52 -1.58
C ALA A 253 -18.49 11.74 -2.67
N ARG A 254 -18.20 12.37 -3.81
CA ARG A 254 -17.51 11.73 -4.93
C ARG A 254 -15.99 11.87 -4.76
N PRO A 255 -15.23 10.77 -4.57
CA PRO A 255 -13.78 10.81 -4.53
C PRO A 255 -13.18 11.53 -5.73
N TRP A 256 -12.17 12.38 -5.49
CA TRP A 256 -11.53 13.17 -6.53
C TRP A 256 -10.01 12.94 -6.57
N VAL A 257 -9.25 13.46 -5.62
CA VAL A 257 -7.79 13.60 -5.72
C VAL A 257 -7.11 13.49 -4.36
N ALA A 258 -5.88 13.00 -4.30
CA ALA A 258 -5.11 13.07 -3.06
C ALA A 258 -4.65 14.51 -2.79
N GLY A 259 -4.91 15.00 -1.59
CA GLY A 259 -4.46 16.30 -1.10
C GLY A 259 -3.42 16.14 0.00
N VAL A 260 -2.26 16.77 -0.16
CA VAL A 260 -1.18 16.80 0.86
C VAL A 260 -1.08 18.21 1.43
N TRP A 261 -1.23 18.35 2.75
CA TRP A 261 -1.14 19.63 3.43
C TRP A 261 0.33 20.01 3.67
N ILE A 262 0.78 21.14 3.12
CA ILE A 262 2.15 21.63 3.18
C ILE A 262 2.10 23.16 3.23
N GLY A 263 2.76 23.77 4.21
CA GLY A 263 2.89 25.24 4.27
C GLY A 263 1.58 26.00 4.41
N GLY A 264 0.51 25.37 4.89
CA GLY A 264 -0.83 25.98 4.98
C GLY A 264 -1.71 25.75 3.75
N ASP A 265 -1.17 25.21 2.67
CA ASP A 265 -1.89 24.87 1.44
C ASP A 265 -2.05 23.35 1.27
N VAL A 266 -2.97 22.94 0.39
CA VAL A 266 -3.19 21.52 0.03
C VAL A 266 -2.80 21.29 -1.43
N TYR A 267 -1.68 20.61 -1.67
CA TYR A 267 -1.18 20.25 -3.00
C TYR A 267 -1.88 19.00 -3.54
N LEU A 268 -2.18 18.99 -4.84
CA LEU A 268 -3.10 18.02 -5.45
C LEU A 268 -2.38 16.98 -6.32
N PHE A 269 -2.62 15.71 -6.03
CA PHE A 269 -2.00 14.55 -6.68
C PHE A 269 -3.05 13.54 -7.19
N ASP A 270 -3.15 13.38 -8.51
CA ASP A 270 -4.12 12.47 -9.12
C ASP A 270 -3.49 11.09 -9.36
N CYS A 271 -3.72 10.16 -8.42
CA CYS A 271 -3.17 8.81 -8.52
C CYS A 271 -3.81 7.99 -9.64
N GLY A 272 -5.03 8.32 -10.07
CA GLY A 272 -5.71 7.66 -11.19
C GLY A 272 -5.03 8.02 -12.51
N LEU A 273 -4.72 9.29 -12.72
CA LEU A 273 -3.95 9.74 -13.88
C LEU A 273 -2.45 9.46 -13.75
N GLY A 274 -1.93 9.27 -12.54
CA GLY A 274 -0.50 9.10 -12.32
C GLY A 274 0.32 10.38 -12.55
N VAL A 275 -0.34 11.55 -12.50
CA VAL A 275 0.28 12.88 -12.57
C VAL A 275 -0.31 13.80 -11.50
N PRO A 276 0.46 14.72 -10.90
CA PRO A 276 -0.10 15.81 -10.10
C PRO A 276 -1.04 16.68 -10.93
N ILE A 277 -1.95 17.40 -10.26
CA ILE A 277 -2.75 18.43 -10.95
C ILE A 277 -1.82 19.56 -11.34
N ILE A 278 -1.80 19.90 -12.63
CA ILE A 278 -0.85 20.89 -13.17
C ILE A 278 -1.24 22.28 -12.66
N GLY A 279 -0.25 22.99 -12.11
CA GLY A 279 -0.41 24.34 -11.60
C GLY A 279 -0.76 25.40 -12.66
N PRO A 280 -1.03 26.64 -12.21
CA PRO A 280 -1.21 27.79 -13.09
C PRO A 280 -0.04 27.93 -14.08
N ASN A 281 -0.31 28.52 -15.25
CA ASN A 281 0.68 28.70 -16.31
C ASN A 281 1.32 27.41 -16.84
N GLN A 282 0.73 26.25 -16.53
CA GLN A 282 1.20 24.93 -16.97
C GLN A 282 2.55 24.53 -16.38
N SER A 283 2.85 25.04 -15.17
CA SER A 283 4.07 24.75 -14.42
C SER A 283 3.69 24.30 -13.00
N GLY A 284 4.52 23.43 -12.44
CA GLY A 284 4.38 22.98 -11.06
C GLY A 284 3.10 22.23 -10.72
N ILE A 285 2.87 22.12 -9.42
CA ILE A 285 1.75 21.37 -8.83
C ILE A 285 0.73 22.35 -8.28
N ALA A 286 -0.53 22.16 -8.67
CA ALA A 286 -1.63 23.01 -8.22
C ALA A 286 -1.98 22.75 -6.75
N THR A 287 -2.41 23.81 -6.07
CA THR A 287 -3.07 23.72 -4.76
C THR A 287 -4.60 23.71 -4.89
N LEU A 288 -5.29 23.26 -3.84
CA LEU A 288 -6.75 23.34 -3.75
C LEU A 288 -7.25 24.78 -3.93
N ALA A 289 -6.56 25.76 -3.36
CA ALA A 289 -6.89 27.17 -3.50
C ALA A 289 -6.86 27.62 -4.98
N GLN A 290 -5.85 27.19 -5.74
CA GLN A 290 -5.72 27.48 -7.16
C GLN A 290 -6.81 26.78 -7.99
N ALA A 291 -7.09 25.49 -7.74
CA ALA A 291 -8.13 24.75 -8.45
C ALA A 291 -9.53 25.35 -8.25
N ARG A 292 -9.80 25.94 -7.08
CA ARG A 292 -11.06 26.61 -6.74
C ARG A 292 -11.23 27.98 -7.37
N THR A 293 -10.12 28.68 -7.66
CA THR A 293 -10.15 30.06 -8.13
C THR A 293 -9.92 30.18 -9.64
N ASP A 294 -9.10 29.31 -10.23
CA ASP A 294 -8.77 29.31 -11.66
C ASP A 294 -9.31 28.06 -12.39
N ALA A 295 -10.38 28.24 -13.15
CA ALA A 295 -10.97 27.15 -13.95
C ALA A 295 -10.03 26.58 -15.03
N SER A 296 -8.96 27.29 -15.39
CA SER A 296 -7.97 26.75 -16.32
C SER A 296 -7.07 25.67 -15.69
N VAL A 297 -6.95 25.59 -14.35
CA VAL A 297 -6.20 24.52 -13.66
C VAL A 297 -6.75 23.15 -14.02
N LEU A 298 -8.06 22.92 -13.81
CA LEU A 298 -8.66 21.62 -14.10
C LEU A 298 -8.88 21.38 -15.61
N ARG A 299 -9.18 22.43 -16.40
CA ARG A 299 -9.28 22.29 -17.87
C ARG A 299 -7.97 21.84 -18.52
N ARG A 300 -6.81 22.16 -17.95
CA ARG A 300 -5.51 21.68 -18.46
C ARG A 300 -5.34 20.17 -18.33
N MET A 301 -6.11 19.52 -17.46
CA MET A 301 -6.13 18.07 -17.34
C MET A 301 -6.88 17.40 -18.49
N ASN A 302 -7.59 18.15 -19.35
CA ASN A 302 -8.19 17.58 -20.56
C ASN A 302 -7.11 17.22 -21.60
N VAL A 303 -7.40 16.19 -22.38
CA VAL A 303 -6.69 15.83 -23.60
C VAL A 303 -7.66 16.04 -24.76
N PRO A 304 -7.57 17.17 -25.50
CA PRO A 304 -8.57 17.55 -26.51
C PRO A 304 -8.81 16.44 -27.54
N GLY A 305 -10.07 16.06 -27.71
CA GLY A 305 -10.49 15.01 -28.65
C GLY A 305 -10.32 13.57 -28.13
N TRP A 306 -9.83 13.38 -26.90
CA TRP A 306 -9.59 12.06 -26.30
C TRP A 306 -10.24 11.90 -24.93
N PHE A 307 -9.96 12.83 -23.99
CA PHE A 307 -10.37 12.72 -22.60
C PHE A 307 -10.78 14.07 -22.02
N ASP A 308 -11.96 14.11 -21.41
CA ASP A 308 -12.41 15.21 -20.56
C ASP A 308 -12.14 14.87 -19.09
N TYR A 309 -11.52 15.80 -18.37
CA TYR A 309 -11.32 15.64 -16.94
C TYR A 309 -12.68 15.78 -16.22
N PRO A 310 -13.05 14.83 -15.34
CA PRO A 310 -14.42 14.72 -14.84
C PRO A 310 -14.80 15.74 -13.76
N PHE A 311 -13.90 16.67 -13.42
CA PHE A 311 -14.10 17.69 -12.41
C PHE A 311 -13.74 19.08 -12.96
N GLY A 312 -14.63 20.04 -12.73
CA GLY A 312 -14.43 21.46 -12.99
C GLY A 312 -14.32 22.27 -11.70
N ARG A 313 -14.06 23.58 -11.86
CA ARG A 313 -13.94 24.54 -10.74
C ARG A 313 -15.16 24.52 -9.81
N GLU A 314 -16.34 24.38 -10.39
CA GLU A 314 -17.61 24.40 -9.65
C GLU A 314 -17.78 23.15 -8.77
N ASP A 315 -17.31 21.98 -9.23
CA ASP A 315 -17.36 20.73 -8.47
C ASP A 315 -16.48 20.78 -7.22
N VAL A 316 -15.34 21.47 -7.31
CA VAL A 316 -14.32 21.50 -6.26
C VAL A 316 -14.44 22.73 -5.36
N GLY A 317 -15.50 23.53 -5.51
CA GLY A 317 -15.72 24.75 -4.73
C GLY A 317 -15.80 24.50 -3.22
N GLN A 318 -16.36 23.34 -2.84
CA GLN A 318 -16.42 22.80 -1.49
C GLN A 318 -16.13 21.29 -1.52
N CYS A 319 -15.09 20.89 -0.81
CA CYS A 319 -14.64 19.51 -0.71
C CYS A 319 -14.87 18.94 0.69
N VAL A 320 -14.85 17.61 0.79
CA VAL A 320 -14.76 16.86 2.05
C VAL A 320 -13.39 16.17 2.07
N ALA A 321 -12.70 16.23 3.21
CA ALA A 321 -11.48 15.47 3.43
C ALA A 321 -11.83 14.06 3.93
N LEU A 322 -11.57 13.03 3.13
CA LEU A 322 -11.71 11.62 3.50
C LEU A 322 -10.38 11.14 4.10
N LEU A 323 -10.38 10.92 5.40
CA LEU A 323 -9.21 10.56 6.20
C LEU A 323 -9.02 9.04 6.22
N MET A 324 -7.84 8.58 5.80
CA MET A 324 -7.47 7.16 5.88
C MET A 324 -7.12 6.81 7.33
N LEU A 325 -8.12 6.36 8.10
CA LEU A 325 -7.97 6.06 9.52
C LEU A 325 -8.43 4.63 9.83
N GLU A 326 -7.72 3.96 10.71
CA GLU A 326 -8.02 2.60 11.18
C GLU A 326 -8.33 2.66 12.69
N PRO A 327 -9.43 2.06 13.16
CA PRO A 327 -9.78 2.07 14.60
C PRO A 327 -8.63 1.59 15.49
N GLU A 328 -7.87 0.60 15.04
CA GLU A 328 -6.75 0.03 15.77
C GLU A 328 -5.62 1.03 16.03
N ALA A 329 -5.48 2.05 15.18
CA ALA A 329 -4.44 3.05 15.25
C ALA A 329 -4.86 4.33 16.00
N MET A 330 -6.13 4.50 16.36
CA MET A 330 -6.63 5.71 17.04
C MET A 330 -6.55 5.63 18.57
N GLY A 331 -6.21 4.45 19.11
CA GLY A 331 -6.30 4.17 20.54
C GLY A 331 -5.06 4.55 21.35
N PRO A 332 -5.18 4.67 22.69
CA PRO A 332 -4.05 4.92 23.58
C PRO A 332 -2.93 3.88 23.45
N ARG A 333 -3.27 2.62 23.12
CA ARG A 333 -2.27 1.56 22.91
C ARG A 333 -1.36 1.84 21.72
N ALA A 334 -1.91 2.33 20.61
CA ALA A 334 -1.16 2.69 19.42
C ALA A 334 -0.32 3.95 19.69
N GLN A 335 -0.86 4.93 20.40
CA GLN A 335 -0.12 6.11 20.85
C GLN A 335 1.07 5.73 21.74
N GLY A 336 0.84 4.83 22.69
CA GLY A 336 1.88 4.27 23.56
C GLY A 336 2.96 3.54 22.75
N LEU A 337 2.54 2.70 21.80
CA LEU A 337 3.45 1.99 20.88
C LEU A 337 4.33 2.97 20.12
N GLN A 338 3.75 3.97 19.44
CA GLN A 338 4.51 4.96 18.68
C GLN A 338 5.55 5.68 19.54
N ARG A 339 5.18 6.11 20.76
CA ARG A 339 6.13 6.75 21.70
C ARG A 339 7.26 5.81 22.14
N GLY A 340 7.01 4.50 22.13
CA GLY A 340 8.00 3.48 22.44
C GLY A 340 8.97 3.17 21.30
N LEU A 341 8.60 3.48 20.06
CA LEU A 341 9.41 3.23 18.88
C LEU A 341 10.44 4.34 18.69
N THR A 342 11.68 4.05 19.07
CA THR A 342 12.82 4.97 19.00
C THR A 342 13.92 4.45 18.09
N GLY A 343 14.84 5.33 17.67
CA GLY A 343 15.97 4.96 16.81
C GLY A 343 15.51 4.30 15.52
N ASP A 344 16.12 3.17 15.16
CA ASP A 344 15.83 2.42 13.93
C ASP A 344 14.41 1.83 13.87
N LEU A 345 13.69 1.77 15.00
CA LEU A 345 12.31 1.28 15.05
C LEU A 345 11.26 2.39 14.85
N ARG A 346 11.66 3.67 14.82
CA ARG A 346 10.73 4.81 14.71
C ARG A 346 9.82 4.65 13.49
N MET A 347 8.52 4.80 13.71
CA MET A 347 7.48 4.62 12.70
C MET A 347 6.15 5.23 13.16
N SER A 348 5.37 5.75 12.22
CA SER A 348 4.01 6.25 12.49
C SER A 348 3.02 5.08 12.60
N VAL A 349 2.57 4.78 13.82
CA VAL A 349 1.59 3.70 14.11
C VAL A 349 0.32 4.20 14.80
N TYR A 350 0.32 5.44 15.29
CA TYR A 350 -0.82 6.11 15.87
C TYR A 350 -1.36 7.17 14.90
N ASP A 351 -2.67 7.21 14.74
CA ASP A 351 -3.36 8.28 14.04
C ASP A 351 -4.09 9.15 15.08
N ASP A 352 -3.91 10.47 15.02
CA ASP A 352 -4.71 11.42 15.80
C ASP A 352 -5.90 11.90 14.95
N PRO A 353 -7.08 11.27 15.08
CA PRO A 353 -8.21 11.56 14.19
C PRO A 353 -8.76 12.98 14.37
N VAL A 354 -8.70 13.53 15.60
CA VAL A 354 -9.24 14.85 15.92
C VAL A 354 -8.32 15.93 15.37
N ALA A 355 -7.03 15.84 15.65
CA ALA A 355 -6.06 16.82 15.16
C ALA A 355 -5.98 16.83 13.62
N LEU A 356 -6.04 15.67 12.98
CA LEU A 356 -6.04 15.58 11.52
C LEU A 356 -7.32 16.18 10.91
N ALA A 357 -8.48 15.95 11.53
CA ALA A 357 -9.73 16.56 11.10
C ALA A 357 -9.71 18.09 11.27
N ASP A 358 -9.24 18.60 12.42
CA ASP A 358 -9.08 20.04 12.66
C ASP A 358 -8.17 20.69 11.61
N LEU A 359 -7.04 20.03 11.28
CA LEU A 359 -6.10 20.52 10.28
C LEU A 359 -6.78 20.74 8.93
N PHE A 360 -7.49 19.74 8.41
CA PHE A 360 -8.13 19.83 7.11
C PHE A 360 -9.37 20.73 7.11
N GLU A 361 -10.18 20.73 8.16
CA GLU A 361 -11.33 21.63 8.30
C GLU A 361 -10.91 23.10 8.43
N GLY A 362 -9.67 23.36 8.87
CA GLY A 362 -9.07 24.70 8.86
C GLY A 362 -8.69 25.22 7.46
N VAL A 363 -8.69 24.37 6.43
CA VAL A 363 -8.32 24.76 5.06
C VAL A 363 -9.54 25.34 4.34
N ALA A 364 -9.37 26.54 3.76
CA ALA A 364 -10.42 27.16 2.97
C ALA A 364 -10.86 26.26 1.80
N GLY A 365 -12.15 25.91 1.78
CA GLY A 365 -12.74 25.04 0.77
C GLY A 365 -12.93 23.59 1.20
N ILE A 366 -12.56 23.23 2.43
CA ILE A 366 -12.90 21.94 3.01
C ILE A 366 -14.03 22.16 4.01
N ALA A 367 -15.20 21.60 3.72
CA ALA A 367 -16.41 21.79 4.51
C ALA A 367 -16.48 20.86 5.74
N ALA A 368 -15.83 19.69 5.65
CA ALA A 368 -15.81 18.69 6.72
C ALA A 368 -14.68 17.68 6.49
N ALA A 369 -14.28 17.00 7.57
CA ALA A 369 -13.52 15.76 7.51
C ALA A 369 -14.39 14.55 7.86
N ARG A 370 -14.15 13.41 7.20
CA ARG A 370 -14.83 12.12 7.43
C ARG A 370 -13.83 10.99 7.39
N ILE A 371 -14.13 9.86 8.04
CA ILE A 371 -13.33 8.64 7.85
C ILE A 371 -13.59 8.15 6.43
N TRP A 372 -12.52 7.86 5.70
CA TRP A 372 -12.59 7.19 4.41
C TRP A 372 -12.95 5.73 4.63
N ASP A 373 -14.12 5.34 4.13
CA ASP A 373 -14.73 4.04 4.35
C ASP A 373 -14.11 2.90 3.52
N VAL A 374 -13.50 3.22 2.37
CA VAL A 374 -12.98 2.23 1.41
C VAL A 374 -11.93 1.27 2.01
N PRO A 375 -10.91 1.71 2.77
CA PRO A 375 -9.99 0.79 3.44
C PRO A 375 -10.69 -0.19 4.41
N LEU A 376 -11.75 0.24 5.09
CA LEU A 376 -12.55 -0.62 5.97
C LEU A 376 -13.40 -1.60 5.16
N LYS A 377 -13.99 -1.13 4.05
CA LYS A 377 -14.69 -1.98 3.08
C LYS A 377 -13.76 -3.07 2.54
N ALA A 378 -12.49 -2.75 2.27
CA ALA A 378 -11.51 -3.74 1.80
C ALA A 378 -11.26 -4.87 2.81
N ARG A 379 -11.27 -4.56 4.12
CA ARG A 379 -11.16 -5.57 5.19
C ARG A 379 -12.40 -6.47 5.24
N ALA A 380 -13.59 -5.88 5.20
CA ALA A 380 -14.84 -6.63 5.16
C ALA A 380 -14.94 -7.53 3.91
N TYR A 381 -14.54 -6.99 2.75
CA TYR A 381 -14.44 -7.75 1.50
C TYR A 381 -13.48 -8.92 1.65
N ARG A 382 -12.27 -8.70 2.17
CA ARG A 382 -11.28 -9.78 2.33
C ARG A 382 -11.77 -10.86 3.29
N ALA A 383 -12.37 -10.49 4.41
CA ALA A 383 -12.95 -11.45 5.35
C ALA A 383 -14.01 -12.35 4.70
N ALA A 384 -14.84 -11.79 3.81
CA ALA A 384 -15.83 -12.56 3.06
C ALA A 384 -15.18 -13.52 2.05
N ILE A 385 -14.13 -13.06 1.34
CA ILE A 385 -13.34 -13.90 0.42
C ILE A 385 -12.66 -15.06 1.17
N ASP A 386 -12.09 -14.81 2.35
CA ASP A 386 -11.45 -15.83 3.18
C ASP A 386 -12.45 -16.84 3.76
N ALA A 387 -13.65 -16.37 4.14
CA ALA A 387 -14.71 -17.25 4.60
C ALA A 387 -15.19 -18.16 3.45
N ALA A 388 -15.43 -17.61 2.26
CA ALA A 388 -15.85 -18.37 1.10
C ALA A 388 -14.79 -19.37 0.63
N SER A 389 -13.52 -18.97 0.60
CA SER A 389 -12.39 -19.83 0.19
C SER A 389 -12.21 -21.04 1.12
N ARG A 390 -12.52 -20.92 2.41
CA ARG A 390 -12.48 -22.06 3.35
C ARG A 390 -13.60 -23.06 3.14
N GLN A 391 -14.69 -22.67 2.49
CA GLN A 391 -15.89 -23.49 2.34
C GLN A 391 -15.92 -24.24 1.01
N ASP A 392 -15.29 -23.71 -0.04
CA ASP A 392 -15.31 -24.28 -1.39
C ASP A 392 -13.92 -24.23 -2.04
N VAL A 393 -13.38 -25.42 -2.38
CA VAL A 393 -12.04 -25.59 -2.97
C VAL A 393 -11.96 -25.01 -4.38
N LEU A 394 -13.00 -25.14 -5.20
CA LEU A 394 -13.02 -24.58 -6.56
C LEU A 394 -13.10 -23.07 -6.51
N LEU A 395 -13.93 -22.53 -5.61
CA LEU A 395 -14.02 -21.10 -5.39
C LEU A 395 -12.71 -20.53 -4.82
N ASN A 396 -12.06 -21.25 -3.89
CA ASN A 396 -10.73 -20.90 -3.38
C ASN A 396 -9.70 -20.78 -4.51
N PHE A 397 -9.66 -21.78 -5.40
CA PHE A 397 -8.76 -21.75 -6.55
C PHE A 397 -9.07 -20.54 -7.43
N TYR A 398 -10.33 -20.31 -7.79
CA TYR A 398 -10.73 -19.18 -8.63
C TYR A 398 -10.35 -17.81 -8.02
N LEU A 399 -10.67 -17.60 -6.74
CA LEU A 399 -10.46 -16.32 -6.06
C LEU A 399 -8.98 -15.99 -5.81
N ASN A 400 -8.13 -17.00 -5.61
CA ASN A 400 -6.72 -16.81 -5.27
C ASN A 400 -5.77 -17.12 -6.44
N ALA A 401 -6.24 -17.70 -7.55
CA ALA A 401 -5.42 -18.00 -8.74
C ALA A 401 -4.59 -16.82 -9.24
N PRO A 402 -5.11 -15.57 -9.35
CA PRO A 402 -4.31 -14.43 -9.79
C PRO A 402 -3.08 -14.15 -8.92
N TRP A 403 -3.11 -14.58 -7.66
CA TRP A 403 -2.08 -14.30 -6.67
C TRP A 403 -1.27 -15.54 -6.29
N PHE A 404 -1.54 -16.70 -6.88
CA PHE A 404 -0.90 -17.96 -6.51
C PHE A 404 0.63 -17.91 -6.67
N ILE A 405 1.12 -17.20 -7.69
CA ILE A 405 2.56 -17.03 -7.94
C ILE A 405 3.27 -16.21 -6.86
N LEU A 406 2.54 -15.42 -6.06
CA LEU A 406 3.11 -14.57 -5.00
C LEU A 406 2.72 -15.03 -3.60
N GLU A 407 1.52 -15.58 -3.41
CA GLU A 407 0.94 -15.90 -2.11
C GLU A 407 0.65 -17.41 -1.95
N GLY A 408 1.04 -18.22 -2.93
CA GLY A 408 0.97 -19.68 -2.85
C GLY A 408 1.98 -20.27 -1.86
N GLU A 409 1.75 -21.52 -1.46
CA GLU A 409 2.59 -22.22 -0.48
C GLU A 409 3.87 -22.83 -1.08
N GLY A 410 4.01 -22.86 -2.41
CA GLY A 410 5.15 -23.45 -3.11
C GLY A 410 6.44 -22.64 -2.96
N GLU A 411 7.59 -23.31 -3.10
CA GLU A 411 8.93 -22.72 -2.96
C GLU A 411 9.13 -21.49 -3.87
N GLN A 412 8.70 -21.57 -5.13
CA GLN A 412 8.79 -20.44 -6.07
C GLN A 412 7.97 -19.22 -5.61
N SER A 413 6.74 -19.45 -5.13
CA SER A 413 5.89 -18.38 -4.61
C SER A 413 6.51 -17.73 -3.37
N GLN A 414 7.06 -18.55 -2.47
CA GLN A 414 7.76 -18.06 -1.28
C GLN A 414 9.00 -17.23 -1.63
N GLU A 415 9.84 -17.69 -2.55
CA GLU A 415 11.00 -16.94 -3.01
C GLU A 415 10.61 -15.59 -3.63
N LEU A 416 9.58 -15.58 -4.48
CA LEU A 416 9.07 -14.35 -5.09
C LEU A 416 8.50 -13.39 -4.03
N ALA A 417 7.77 -13.91 -3.04
CA ALA A 417 7.24 -13.16 -1.91
C ALA A 417 8.34 -12.52 -1.06
N ILE A 418 9.39 -13.28 -0.74
CA ILE A 418 10.56 -12.78 -0.01
C ILE A 418 11.29 -11.73 -0.86
N GLY A 419 11.43 -11.96 -2.17
CA GLY A 419 12.00 -10.98 -3.10
C GLY A 419 11.25 -9.66 -3.08
N ARG A 420 9.91 -9.71 -3.11
CA ARG A 420 9.05 -8.53 -3.02
C ARG A 420 9.13 -7.84 -1.67
N TRP A 421 9.17 -8.60 -0.60
CA TRP A 421 9.36 -8.06 0.75
C TRP A 421 10.70 -7.32 0.89
N ARG A 422 11.80 -7.92 0.43
CA ARG A 422 13.14 -7.31 0.42
C ARG A 422 13.20 -6.08 -0.49
N HIS A 423 12.52 -6.10 -1.64
CA HIS A 423 12.39 -4.94 -2.52
C HIS A 423 11.72 -3.77 -1.77
N LEU A 424 10.57 -4.01 -1.13
CA LEU A 424 9.89 -2.96 -0.35
C LEU A 424 10.71 -2.49 0.85
N GLN A 425 11.57 -3.35 1.40
CA GLN A 425 12.55 -3.00 2.43
C GLN A 425 13.74 -2.15 1.92
N GLY A 426 13.90 -1.95 0.61
CA GLY A 426 15.08 -1.32 0.03
C GLY A 426 16.33 -2.21 0.06
N ARG A 427 16.18 -3.50 0.40
CA ARG A 427 17.27 -4.49 0.47
C ARG A 427 17.46 -5.16 -0.89
N PHE A 428 18.04 -4.41 -1.83
CA PHE A 428 18.14 -4.86 -3.22
C PHE A 428 19.26 -5.88 -3.45
N ASP A 429 20.42 -5.64 -2.85
CA ASP A 429 21.62 -6.46 -2.98
C ASP A 429 21.71 -7.50 -1.85
N SER A 430 22.49 -8.57 -2.07
CA SER A 430 22.64 -9.62 -1.05
C SER A 430 23.64 -9.18 0.00
N ASP A 431 23.42 -9.62 1.23
CA ASP A 431 24.38 -9.50 2.31
C ASP A 431 25.17 -10.80 2.36
N ASP A 432 26.43 -10.73 1.91
CA ASP A 432 27.31 -11.89 1.83
C ASP A 432 27.76 -12.37 3.22
N ASP A 433 27.79 -11.47 4.22
CA ASP A 433 28.23 -11.79 5.58
C ASP A 433 27.17 -12.61 6.33
N ASP A 434 25.88 -12.25 6.16
CA ASP A 434 24.75 -12.93 6.80
C ASP A 434 24.12 -14.04 5.93
N ALA A 435 24.66 -14.28 4.72
CA ALA A 435 24.08 -15.17 3.71
C ALA A 435 22.61 -14.87 3.36
N ILE A 436 22.19 -13.61 3.52
CA ILE A 436 20.82 -13.15 3.25
C ILE A 436 20.74 -12.70 1.80
N LEU A 437 19.89 -13.40 1.02
CA LEU A 437 19.67 -13.04 -0.38
C LEU A 437 18.90 -11.71 -0.49
N GLY A 438 19.43 -10.82 -1.33
CA GLY A 438 18.78 -9.57 -1.71
C GLY A 438 17.69 -9.78 -2.75
N ALA A 439 16.82 -8.77 -2.90
CA ALA A 439 15.70 -8.82 -3.84
C ALA A 439 16.12 -9.14 -5.28
N LYS A 440 17.23 -8.58 -5.77
CA LYS A 440 17.71 -8.83 -7.15
C LYS A 440 18.01 -10.31 -7.39
N LYS A 441 18.69 -10.96 -6.44
CA LYS A 441 19.07 -12.37 -6.56
C LYS A 441 17.85 -13.29 -6.50
N LEU A 442 16.91 -12.99 -5.61
CA LEU A 442 15.63 -13.71 -5.52
C LEU A 442 14.82 -13.61 -6.82
N TYR A 443 14.73 -12.42 -7.43
CA TYR A 443 14.06 -12.28 -8.74
C TYR A 443 14.80 -12.97 -9.89
N LEU A 444 16.14 -12.99 -9.86
CA LEU A 444 16.91 -13.73 -10.86
C LEU A 444 16.66 -15.25 -10.77
N ASN A 445 16.49 -15.79 -9.56
CA ASN A 445 16.16 -17.21 -9.36
C ASN A 445 14.80 -17.60 -9.94
N GLN A 446 13.86 -16.67 -10.05
CA GLN A 446 12.54 -16.92 -10.66
C GLN A 446 12.59 -16.98 -12.19
N ARG A 447 13.72 -16.62 -12.82
CA ARG A 447 13.84 -16.51 -14.27
C ARG A 447 14.42 -17.77 -14.90
N GLN A 448 13.73 -18.89 -14.69
CA GLN A 448 14.08 -20.17 -15.29
C GLN A 448 14.09 -20.06 -16.83
N PRO A 449 15.06 -20.68 -17.53
CA PRO A 449 15.11 -20.67 -18.99
C PRO A 449 13.86 -21.27 -19.63
N GLU A 450 13.40 -20.70 -20.75
CA GLU A 450 12.17 -21.14 -21.42
C GLU A 450 12.22 -22.61 -21.87
N PHE A 451 13.38 -23.10 -22.31
CA PHE A 451 13.52 -24.49 -22.71
C PHE A 451 13.30 -25.45 -21.53
N GLU A 452 13.73 -25.09 -20.32
CA GLU A 452 13.49 -25.92 -19.12
C GLU A 452 12.01 -25.94 -18.75
N ILE A 453 11.33 -24.79 -18.86
CA ILE A 453 9.88 -24.71 -18.62
C ILE A 453 9.14 -25.57 -19.66
N ALA A 454 9.46 -25.43 -20.95
CA ALA A 454 8.82 -26.20 -22.01
C ALA A 454 9.00 -27.72 -21.87
N ASP A 455 10.19 -28.16 -21.44
CA ASP A 455 10.54 -29.58 -21.34
C ASP A 455 9.96 -30.27 -20.09
N LEU A 456 9.38 -29.52 -19.14
CA LEU A 456 8.79 -30.09 -17.91
C LEU A 456 7.84 -31.26 -18.16
N ARG A 457 7.04 -31.20 -19.22
CA ARG A 457 6.05 -32.24 -19.55
C ARG A 457 6.68 -33.61 -19.80
N GLY A 458 7.86 -33.64 -20.43
CA GLY A 458 8.53 -34.88 -20.80
C GLY A 458 9.72 -35.25 -19.92
N ASN A 459 10.21 -34.33 -19.07
CA ASN A 459 11.47 -34.50 -18.36
C ASN A 459 11.25 -34.70 -16.84
N VAL A 460 11.34 -35.95 -16.40
CA VAL A 460 11.20 -36.34 -14.98
C VAL A 460 12.29 -35.74 -14.10
N GLU A 461 13.51 -35.56 -14.62
CA GLU A 461 14.60 -34.94 -13.86
C GLU A 461 14.33 -33.47 -13.56
N LEU A 462 13.82 -32.74 -14.55
CA LEU A 462 13.36 -31.36 -14.35
C LEU A 462 12.19 -31.30 -13.36
N GLN A 463 11.20 -32.20 -13.48
CA GLN A 463 10.10 -32.27 -12.52
C GLN A 463 10.60 -32.48 -11.09
N MET A 464 11.52 -33.44 -10.88
CA MET A 464 12.13 -33.68 -9.56
C MET A 464 12.90 -32.46 -9.05
N ARG A 465 13.66 -31.79 -9.93
CA ARG A 465 14.44 -30.59 -9.58
C ARG A 465 13.57 -29.45 -9.09
N TYR A 466 12.38 -29.28 -9.65
CA TYR A 466 11.40 -28.27 -9.22
C TYR A 466 10.40 -28.79 -8.18
N GLY A 467 10.65 -29.97 -7.60
CA GLY A 467 9.78 -30.55 -6.57
C GLY A 467 8.40 -30.98 -7.07
N ILE A 468 8.20 -31.07 -8.38
CA ILE A 468 6.94 -31.46 -9.00
C ILE A 468 6.83 -32.98 -8.92
N ARG A 469 5.80 -33.47 -8.23
CA ARG A 469 5.57 -34.90 -8.03
C ARG A 469 4.13 -35.25 -8.35
N ARG A 470 3.94 -36.36 -9.05
CA ARG A 470 2.61 -36.94 -9.24
C ARG A 470 2.14 -37.58 -7.93
N GLU A 471 1.04 -37.06 -7.39
CA GLU A 471 0.41 -37.65 -6.21
C GLU A 471 -0.29 -38.98 -6.51
N LEU A 472 -0.44 -39.80 -5.46
CA LEU A 472 -1.22 -41.03 -5.50
C LEU A 472 -2.68 -40.70 -5.88
N ARG A 473 -3.25 -41.44 -6.83
CA ARG A 473 -4.63 -41.29 -7.38
C ARG A 473 -4.84 -40.17 -8.41
N VAL A 474 -3.82 -39.43 -8.80
CA VAL A 474 -3.89 -38.49 -9.94
C VAL A 474 -3.75 -39.29 -11.23
N THR A 475 -4.68 -39.16 -12.17
CA THR A 475 -4.61 -39.80 -13.51
C THR A 475 -3.50 -39.17 -14.36
N PRO A 476 -2.97 -39.87 -15.40
CA PRO A 476 -1.97 -39.28 -16.30
C PRO A 476 -2.45 -37.96 -16.94
N GLU A 477 -3.72 -37.90 -17.33
CA GLU A 477 -4.33 -36.73 -17.97
C GLU A 477 -4.43 -35.55 -16.99
N GLN A 478 -4.84 -35.81 -15.75
CA GLN A 478 -4.87 -34.78 -14.70
C GLN A 478 -3.47 -34.29 -14.35
N TYR A 479 -2.48 -35.19 -14.30
CA TYR A 479 -1.10 -34.81 -14.05
C TYR A 479 -0.54 -33.95 -15.20
N ASP A 480 -0.86 -34.29 -16.44
CA ASP A 480 -0.47 -33.49 -17.60
C ASP A 480 -1.05 -32.07 -17.55
N MET A 481 -2.32 -31.93 -17.18
CA MET A 481 -2.94 -30.62 -16.93
C MET A 481 -2.25 -29.84 -15.81
N GLN A 482 -1.85 -30.51 -14.72
CA GLN A 482 -1.09 -29.89 -13.63
C GLN A 482 0.26 -29.37 -14.11
N ILE A 483 0.99 -30.14 -14.93
CA ILE A 483 2.25 -29.68 -15.50
C ILE A 483 2.05 -28.43 -16.37
N GLN A 484 1.01 -28.40 -17.21
CA GLN A 484 0.70 -27.23 -18.04
C GLN A 484 0.39 -25.98 -17.19
N GLN A 485 -0.34 -26.16 -16.09
CA GLN A 485 -0.61 -25.08 -15.14
C GLN A 485 0.68 -24.58 -14.46
N ILE A 486 1.57 -25.49 -14.06
CA ILE A 486 2.87 -25.13 -13.49
C ILE A 486 3.73 -24.38 -14.52
N GLN A 487 3.76 -24.82 -15.78
CA GLN A 487 4.45 -24.13 -16.86
C GLN A 487 3.94 -22.69 -17.03
N LEU A 488 2.62 -22.49 -16.99
CA LEU A 488 2.02 -21.16 -17.06
C LEU A 488 2.43 -20.30 -15.86
N LEU A 489 2.33 -20.84 -14.65
CA LEU A 489 2.72 -20.13 -13.42
C LEU A 489 4.21 -19.75 -13.42
N MET A 490 5.09 -20.63 -13.89
CA MET A 490 6.52 -20.34 -14.02
C MET A 490 6.79 -19.22 -15.02
N ARG A 491 6.09 -19.18 -16.16
CA ARG A 491 6.21 -18.08 -17.13
C ARG A 491 5.70 -16.76 -16.55
N GLN A 492 4.56 -16.78 -15.87
CA GLN A 492 4.03 -15.59 -15.19
C GLN A 492 4.97 -15.09 -14.08
N GLY A 493 5.52 -16.00 -13.28
CA GLY A 493 6.50 -15.68 -12.24
C GLY A 493 7.79 -15.09 -12.82
N LYS A 494 8.28 -15.65 -13.93
CA LYS A 494 9.41 -15.10 -14.69
C LYS A 494 9.14 -13.66 -15.14
N VAL A 495 7.99 -13.38 -15.76
CA VAL A 495 7.65 -12.02 -16.23
C VAL A 495 7.50 -11.05 -15.06
N LEU A 496 6.80 -11.44 -13.99
CA LEU A 496 6.63 -10.61 -12.80
C LEU A 496 7.97 -10.27 -12.12
N ALA A 497 8.84 -11.27 -11.93
CA ALA A 497 10.19 -11.07 -11.40
C ALA A 497 11.01 -10.14 -12.31
N SER A 498 10.84 -10.23 -13.63
CA SER A 498 11.48 -9.35 -14.61
C SER A 498 11.02 -7.91 -14.49
N PHE A 499 9.71 -7.70 -14.33
CA PHE A 499 9.12 -6.39 -14.11
C PHE A 499 9.65 -5.75 -12.82
N TRP A 500 9.61 -6.46 -11.69
CA TRP A 500 10.11 -5.93 -10.43
C TRP A 500 11.62 -5.73 -10.39
N LEU A 501 12.39 -6.58 -11.07
CA LEU A 501 13.83 -6.36 -11.22
C LEU A 501 14.11 -5.11 -12.05
N SER A 502 13.31 -4.84 -13.09
CA SER A 502 13.41 -3.61 -13.90
C SER A 502 13.13 -2.35 -13.07
N LEU A 503 12.16 -2.39 -12.16
CA LEU A 503 11.91 -1.30 -11.20
C LEU A 503 13.13 -1.07 -10.30
N ILE A 504 13.75 -2.13 -9.77
CA ILE A 504 15.00 -1.99 -8.99
C ILE A 504 16.11 -1.34 -9.83
N GLN A 505 16.25 -1.70 -11.12
CA GLN A 505 17.24 -1.04 -11.97
C GLN A 505 16.97 0.47 -12.08
N TYR A 506 15.69 0.85 -12.24
CA TYR A 506 15.27 2.24 -12.27
C TYR A 506 15.56 2.96 -10.94
N ASP A 507 15.15 2.39 -9.81
CA ASP A 507 15.30 2.98 -8.46
C ASP A 507 16.78 3.07 -8.02
N THR A 508 17.67 2.29 -8.65
CA THR A 508 19.13 2.35 -8.45
C THR A 508 19.85 3.20 -9.50
N GLY A 509 19.12 4.01 -10.28
CA GLY A 509 19.69 4.94 -11.26
C GLY A 509 20.24 4.30 -12.53
N ARG A 510 20.06 2.98 -12.73
CA ARG A 510 20.56 2.23 -13.90
C ARG A 510 19.52 2.26 -15.02
N PHE A 511 19.23 3.46 -15.53
CA PHE A 511 18.15 3.69 -16.49
C PHE A 511 18.30 2.94 -17.81
N ASP A 512 19.52 2.82 -18.36
CA ASP A 512 19.76 2.00 -19.56
C ASP A 512 19.44 0.52 -19.34
N LEU A 513 19.79 -0.02 -18.17
CA LEU A 513 19.47 -1.39 -17.83
C LEU A 513 17.97 -1.56 -17.60
N ALA A 514 17.32 -0.61 -16.91
CA ALA A 514 15.87 -0.60 -16.75
C ALA A 514 15.14 -0.59 -18.11
N LYS A 515 15.55 0.30 -19.03
CA LYS A 515 15.05 0.39 -20.42
C LYS A 515 15.12 -0.97 -21.11
N ASN A 516 16.31 -1.58 -21.11
CA ASN A 516 16.52 -2.87 -21.78
C ASN A 516 15.69 -3.99 -21.16
N TRP A 517 15.56 -4.03 -19.83
CA TRP A 517 14.80 -5.06 -19.16
C TRP A 517 13.28 -4.91 -19.36
N PHE A 518 12.72 -3.70 -19.25
CA PHE A 518 11.30 -3.49 -19.55
C PHE A 518 10.98 -3.89 -20.99
N ARG A 519 11.80 -3.46 -21.95
CA ARG A 519 11.60 -3.79 -23.37
C ARG A 519 11.75 -5.29 -23.63
N GLN A 520 12.93 -5.83 -23.38
CA GLN A 520 13.29 -7.18 -23.84
C GLN A 520 12.78 -8.30 -22.94
N ARG A 521 12.51 -8.04 -21.65
CA ARG A 521 12.21 -9.08 -20.66
C ARG A 521 10.80 -9.04 -20.10
N VAL A 522 10.03 -8.00 -20.44
CA VAL A 522 8.62 -7.90 -20.07
C VAL A 522 7.77 -7.78 -21.33
N LEU A 523 8.03 -6.77 -22.18
CA LEU A 523 7.20 -6.50 -23.36
C LEU A 523 7.45 -7.47 -24.52
N GLU A 524 8.70 -7.86 -24.77
CA GLU A 524 9.09 -8.72 -25.89
C GLU A 524 9.27 -10.20 -25.49
N ASP A 525 8.91 -10.60 -24.26
CA ASP A 525 9.10 -11.99 -23.77
C ASP A 525 8.05 -12.98 -24.33
N GLY A 526 7.05 -12.49 -25.07
CA GLY A 526 6.05 -13.30 -25.79
C GLY A 526 4.97 -13.92 -24.89
N VAL A 527 4.86 -13.48 -23.64
CA VAL A 527 3.88 -13.95 -22.65
C VAL A 527 2.91 -12.80 -22.37
N ASP A 528 1.64 -13.00 -22.71
CA ASP A 528 0.56 -12.07 -22.34
C ASP A 528 0.50 -11.92 -20.82
N SER A 529 0.53 -10.68 -20.36
CA SER A 529 0.83 -10.35 -18.97
C SER A 529 0.17 -9.05 -18.53
N PRO A 530 -0.41 -9.00 -17.31
CA PRO A 530 -0.97 -7.77 -16.76
C PRO A 530 0.11 -6.70 -16.47
N TRP A 531 1.39 -7.04 -16.65
CA TRP A 531 2.53 -6.16 -16.41
C TRP A 531 2.97 -5.37 -17.64
N GLU A 532 2.35 -5.57 -18.81
CA GLU A 532 2.74 -4.85 -20.03
C GLU A 532 2.46 -3.34 -19.95
N ALA A 533 1.26 -2.93 -19.56
CA ALA A 533 0.91 -1.52 -19.40
C ALA A 533 1.82 -0.77 -18.42
N PRO A 534 2.04 -1.25 -17.18
CA PRO A 534 2.99 -0.58 -16.28
C PRO A 534 4.45 -0.69 -16.76
N ALA A 535 4.83 -1.72 -17.52
CA ALA A 535 6.15 -1.78 -18.15
C ALA A 535 6.34 -0.74 -19.25
N ARG A 536 5.31 -0.47 -20.08
CA ARG A 536 5.35 0.62 -21.07
C ARG A 536 5.47 1.99 -20.40
N TYR A 537 4.71 2.24 -19.33
CA TYR A 537 4.87 3.46 -18.53
C TYR A 537 6.30 3.60 -18.00
N ASN A 538 6.83 2.59 -17.31
CA ASN A 538 8.17 2.66 -16.71
C ASN A 538 9.31 2.67 -17.76
N LEU A 539 9.11 2.05 -18.93
CA LEU A 539 10.02 2.17 -20.07
C LEU A 539 10.09 3.62 -20.56
N ALA A 540 8.95 4.28 -20.72
CA ALA A 540 8.91 5.69 -21.08
C ALA A 540 9.59 6.56 -20.02
N ARG A 541 9.42 6.26 -18.73
CA ARG A 541 10.14 6.94 -17.64
C ARG A 541 11.66 6.75 -17.75
N ALA A 542 12.12 5.54 -18.06
CA ALA A 542 13.55 5.28 -18.27
C ALA A 542 14.11 6.05 -19.48
N LEU A 543 13.36 6.10 -20.59
CA LEU A 543 13.73 6.87 -21.78
C LEU A 543 13.78 8.38 -21.49
N GLU A 544 12.82 8.90 -20.73
CA GLU A 544 12.81 10.30 -20.29
C GLU A 544 14.08 10.65 -19.49
N ARG A 545 14.52 9.77 -18.59
CA ARG A 545 15.77 9.92 -17.82
C ARG A 545 17.03 9.86 -18.66
N LEU A 546 16.97 9.19 -19.81
CA LEU A 546 18.07 9.10 -20.79
C LEU A 546 18.04 10.23 -21.82
N GLY A 547 17.09 11.16 -21.73
CA GLY A 547 16.92 12.25 -22.69
C GLY A 547 16.24 11.85 -24.00
N GLU A 548 15.78 10.60 -24.14
CA GLU A 548 15.08 10.06 -25.31
C GLU A 548 13.58 10.47 -25.30
N LYS A 549 13.32 11.78 -25.24
CA LYS A 549 12.00 12.38 -24.96
C LYS A 549 10.93 12.04 -26.00
N GLU A 550 11.27 12.00 -27.28
CA GLU A 550 10.35 11.69 -28.37
C GLU A 550 9.87 10.24 -28.29
N GLN A 551 10.79 9.30 -28.08
CA GLN A 551 10.45 7.88 -27.88
C GLN A 551 9.63 7.68 -26.61
N ALA A 552 9.96 8.37 -25.52
CA ALA A 552 9.18 8.32 -24.29
C ALA A 552 7.73 8.78 -24.54
N ALA A 553 7.54 9.89 -25.27
CA ALA A 553 6.23 10.42 -25.60
C ALA A 553 5.44 9.52 -26.56
N GLU A 554 6.11 8.82 -27.49
CA GLU A 554 5.49 7.83 -28.37
C GLU A 554 4.91 6.66 -27.56
N ILE A 555 5.70 6.07 -26.66
CA ILE A 555 5.25 4.95 -25.81
C ILE A 555 4.09 5.37 -24.90
N LEU A 556 4.15 6.57 -24.31
CA LEU A 556 3.07 7.09 -23.45
C LEU A 556 1.75 7.32 -24.18
N ARG A 557 1.75 7.44 -25.51
CA ARG A 557 0.53 7.62 -26.31
C ARG A 557 -0.10 6.30 -26.76
N THR A 558 0.39 5.17 -26.27
CA THR A 558 -0.21 3.86 -26.57
C THR A 558 -1.68 3.86 -26.14
N GLU A 559 -2.56 3.45 -27.06
CA GLU A 559 -3.99 3.39 -26.83
C GLU A 559 -4.39 2.15 -26.03
N GLY A 560 -5.42 2.29 -25.20
CA GLY A 560 -6.01 1.18 -24.44
C GLY A 560 -5.36 0.89 -23.09
N ASP A 561 -4.34 1.65 -22.70
CA ASP A 561 -3.77 1.55 -21.35
C ASP A 561 -4.74 2.08 -20.28
N PRO A 562 -4.82 1.44 -19.10
CA PRO A 562 -5.61 1.96 -17.99
C PRO A 562 -5.24 3.41 -17.60
N GLN A 563 -3.98 3.82 -17.80
CA GLN A 563 -3.47 5.17 -17.47
C GLN A 563 -3.32 6.07 -18.71
N GLU A 564 -3.96 5.75 -19.84
CA GLU A 564 -3.75 6.48 -21.11
C GLU A 564 -3.95 8.00 -20.96
N HIS A 565 -5.01 8.42 -20.28
CA HIS A 565 -5.32 9.85 -20.07
C HIS A 565 -4.14 10.59 -19.45
N GLY A 566 -3.63 10.11 -18.31
CA GLY A 566 -2.50 10.73 -17.65
C GLY A 566 -1.17 10.56 -18.38
N ASN A 567 -0.98 9.44 -19.08
CA ASN A 567 0.20 9.22 -19.92
C ASN A 567 0.29 10.26 -21.04
N ARG A 568 -0.83 10.59 -21.69
CA ARG A 568 -0.89 11.65 -22.72
C ARG A 568 -0.63 13.04 -22.15
N ILE A 569 -1.08 13.33 -20.93
CA ILE A 569 -0.74 14.56 -20.22
C ILE A 569 0.76 14.64 -19.99
N ARG A 570 1.38 13.57 -19.47
CA ARG A 570 2.83 13.49 -19.26
C ARG A 570 3.60 13.65 -20.56
N ALA A 571 3.21 12.97 -21.63
CA ALA A 571 3.82 13.08 -22.95
C ALA A 571 3.84 14.53 -23.46
N ARG A 572 2.72 15.26 -23.27
CA ARG A 572 2.63 16.70 -23.61
C ARG A 572 3.60 17.54 -22.78
N MET A 573 3.81 17.22 -21.50
CA MET A 573 4.73 17.95 -20.64
C MET A 573 6.20 17.71 -21.04
N ILE A 574 6.58 16.46 -21.30
CA ILE A 574 7.95 16.09 -21.69
C ILE A 574 8.36 16.82 -22.98
N LEU A 575 7.47 16.87 -23.98
CA LEU A 575 7.77 17.48 -25.28
C LEU A 575 7.82 19.01 -25.26
N ARG A 576 7.28 19.68 -24.24
CA ARG A 576 7.33 21.14 -24.15
C ARG A 576 8.72 21.68 -23.87
N GLY A 577 9.59 20.87 -23.25
CA GLY A 577 10.98 21.23 -23.00
C GLY A 577 11.90 21.02 -24.21
N LEU A 578 11.37 20.74 -25.40
CA LEU A 578 12.15 20.68 -26.64
C LEU A 578 12.08 22.03 -27.35
N PRO A 579 13.20 22.55 -27.90
CA PRO A 579 13.14 23.64 -28.86
C PRO A 579 12.18 23.24 -29.96
N ARG A 580 11.20 24.10 -30.29
CA ARG A 580 10.46 23.93 -31.53
C ARG A 580 11.49 24.08 -32.64
N GLY A 581 11.86 22.97 -33.28
CA GLY A 581 12.71 23.00 -34.46
C GLY A 581 12.12 24.03 -35.42
N ASP A 582 12.95 24.97 -35.85
CA ASP A 582 12.58 26.02 -36.79
C ASP A 582 11.82 25.39 -37.96
N SER A 583 10.51 25.65 -38.00
CA SER A 583 9.80 25.55 -39.26
C SER A 583 10.35 26.68 -40.11
N GLU A 584 11.26 26.35 -41.00
CA GLU A 584 11.42 27.03 -42.28
C GLU A 584 10.00 27.30 -42.81
N VAL A 585 9.57 28.54 -42.67
CA VAL A 585 8.53 29.11 -43.50
C VAL A 585 9.28 29.93 -44.51
N ASP A 586 9.36 29.34 -45.70
CA ASP A 586 9.73 29.97 -46.95
C ASP A 586 9.21 31.41 -47.00
N ALA A 587 10.14 32.33 -47.23
CA ALA A 587 9.84 33.60 -47.84
C ALA A 587 9.63 33.33 -49.35
N ASP A 588 8.37 33.43 -49.78
CA ASP A 588 7.98 34.06 -51.05
C ASP A 588 6.53 34.57 -50.96
#